data_AF-A0A4Q6GPF2-F1
#
_entry.id   AF-A0A4Q6GPF2-F1
#
_cell.length_a   1.000
_cell.length_b   1.000
_cell.length_c   1.000
_cell.angle_alpha   90.00
_cell.angle_beta   90.00
_cell.angle_gamma   90.00
#
_symmetry.space_group_name_H-M   'P 1'
#
loop_
_entity.id
_entity.type
_entity.pdbx_description
1 polymer ?
#
loop_
_entity_poly.entity_id
_entity_poly.type
_entity_poly.pdbx_seq_one_letter_code
_entity_poly.pdbx_strand_id
1 'polypeptide(L)' 'QALVSPTLLSFMSESRRLDNTRLKRELRLRLRYPDVPAALASLGATPVQSSTQNERPA' A
#
# COMPACT_ATOMS: atom_id res chain seq x y z
N GLN A 1 14.89 -12.63 8.97
CA GLN A 1 13.44 -12.43 8.74
C GLN A 1 13.01 -11.23 9.57
N ALA A 2 12.33 -10.24 8.98
CA ALA A 2 11.80 -9.13 9.76
C ALA A 2 10.60 -9.63 10.58
N LEU A 3 10.77 -9.68 11.91
CA LEU A 3 9.68 -10.01 12.82
C LEU A 3 8.70 -8.82 12.82
N VAL A 4 7.56 -9.01 12.15
CA VAL A 4 6.47 -8.03 12.19
C VAL A 4 5.91 -8.04 13.61
N SER A 5 5.88 -6.88 14.27
CA SER A 5 5.36 -6.82 15.63
C SER A 5 3.88 -7.24 15.67
N PRO A 6 3.40 -7.87 16.75
CA PRO A 6 1.99 -8.25 16.87
C PRO A 6 1.03 -7.07 16.65
N THR A 7 1.41 -5.87 17.10
CA THR A 7 0.64 -4.64 16.87
C THR A 7 0.57 -4.26 15.39
N LEU A 8 1.68 -4.37 14.66
CA LEU A 8 1.70 -4.10 13.22
C LEU A 8 0.90 -5.14 12.44
N LEU A 9 0.93 -6.41 12.86
CA LEU A 9 0.09 -7.47 12.28
C LEU A 9 -1.42 -7.21 12.48
N SER A 10 -1.84 -6.76 13.67
CA SER A 10 -3.24 -6.35 13.91
C SER A 10 -3.65 -5.19 12.99
N PHE A 11 -2.80 -4.17 12.86
CA PHE A 11 -3.05 -3.07 11.92
C PHE A 11 -3.21 -3.53 10.47
N MET A 12 -2.33 -4.42 9.99
CA MET A 12 -2.43 -4.98 8.65
C MET A 12 -3.72 -5.81 8.46
N SER A 13 -4.13 -6.55 9.50
CA SER A 13 -5.31 -7.44 9.45
C SER A 13 -6.63 -6.67 9.52
N GLU A 14 -6.64 -5.50 10.16
CA GLU A 14 -7.83 -4.63 10.27
C GLU A 14 -7.97 -3.66 9.09
N SER A 15 -6.94 -3.57 8.24
CA SER A 15 -6.97 -2.72 7.06
C SER A 15 -8.10 -3.12 6.11
N ARG A 16 -8.88 -2.14 5.66
CA ARG A 16 -9.98 -2.35 4.71
C ARG A 16 -9.94 -1.35 3.57
N ARG A 17 -10.48 -1.74 2.42
CA ARG A 17 -10.65 -0.84 1.28
C ARG A 17 -11.88 0.04 1.51
N LEU A 18 -11.73 1.35 1.33
CA LEU A 18 -12.83 2.32 1.40
C LEU A 18 -13.18 2.78 -0.01
N ASP A 19 -14.47 2.85 -0.32
CA ASP A 19 -14.97 3.42 -1.57
C ASP A 19 -14.92 4.95 -1.53
N ASN A 20 -14.41 5.57 -2.59
CA ASN A 20 -14.27 7.03 -2.72
C ASN A 20 -15.22 7.65 -3.75
N THR A 21 -16.22 6.90 -4.23
CA THR A 21 -17.15 7.32 -5.27
C THR A 21 -17.93 8.57 -4.85
N ARG A 22 -18.43 8.60 -3.61
CA ARG A 22 -19.18 9.75 -3.08
C ARG A 22 -18.32 11.01 -3.01
N LEU A 23 -17.08 10.89 -2.53
CA LEU A 23 -16.14 12.02 -2.46
C LEU A 23 -15.87 12.62 -3.85
N LYS A 24 -15.68 11.78 -4.87
CA LYS A 24 -15.44 12.23 -6.24
C LYS A 24 -16.68 12.84 -6.89
N ARG A 25 -17.88 12.28 -6.64
CA ARG A 25 -19.14 12.72 -7.27
C ARG A 25 -19.71 13.98 -6.61
N GLU A 26 -19.80 13.98 -5.29
CA GLU A 26 -20.48 15.05 -4.53
C GLU A 26 -19.57 16.27 -4.35
N LEU A 27 -18.31 16.05 -3.99
CA LEU A 27 -17.35 17.14 -3.73
C LEU A 27 -16.51 17.50 -4.95
N ARG A 28 -16.67 16.78 -6.07
CA ARG A 28 -15.88 16.95 -7.31
C ARG A 28 -14.36 16.91 -7.06
N LEU A 29 -13.95 16.09 -6.10
CA LEU A 29 -12.57 16.06 -5.62
C LEU A 29 -11.63 15.46 -6.69
N ARG A 30 -10.58 16.20 -7.05
CA ARG A 30 -9.47 15.71 -7.89
C ARG A 30 -8.28 15.31 -6.99
N LEU A 31 -7.98 14.03 -6.95
CA LEU A 31 -6.82 13.50 -6.21
C LEU A 31 -5.52 13.92 -6.90
N ARG A 32 -4.59 14.50 -6.14
CA ARG A 32 -3.22 14.77 -6.60
C ARG A 32 -2.47 13.48 -6.89
N TYR A 33 -2.74 12.44 -6.09
CA TYR A 33 -2.22 11.09 -6.27
C TYR A 33 -3.40 10.10 -6.33
N PRO A 34 -3.81 9.66 -7.54
CA PRO A 34 -5.00 8.85 -7.72
C PRO A 34 -4.83 7.41 -7.22
N ASP A 35 -3.60 6.92 -7.16
CA ASP A 35 -3.23 5.59 -6.69
C ASP A 35 -1.84 5.59 -6.02
N VAL A 36 -1.48 4.44 -5.44
CA VAL A 36 -0.21 4.26 -4.73
C VAL A 36 1.00 4.38 -5.67
N PRO A 37 1.03 3.75 -6.86
CA PRO A 37 2.14 3.92 -7.80
C PRO A 37 2.42 5.39 -8.15
N ALA A 38 1.38 6.18 -8.44
CA ALA A 38 1.52 7.61 -8.73
C ALA A 38 2.10 8.39 -7.56
N ALA A 39 1.69 8.07 -6.32
CA ALA A 39 2.24 8.67 -5.12
C ALA A 39 3.73 8.34 -4.95
N LEU A 40 4.10 7.06 -5.09
CA LEU A 40 5.49 6.60 -4.92
C LEU A 40 6.42 7.20 -5.98
N ALA A 41 5.97 7.26 -7.24
CA ALA A 41 6.72 7.91 -8.31
C ALA A 41 6.96 9.39 -8.00
N SER A 42 5.99 10.09 -7.39
CA SER A 42 6.15 11.49 -7.00
C SER A 42 7.13 11.70 -5.83
N LEU A 43 7.29 10.70 -4.96
CA LEU A 43 8.15 10.76 -3.79
C LEU A 43 9.62 10.40 -4.14
N GLY A 44 9.90 9.98 -5.37
CA GLY A 44 11.21 9.46 -5.76
C GLY A 44 11.52 8.12 -5.09
N ALA A 45 10.50 7.35 -4.70
CA ALA A 45 10.71 6.05 -4.09
C ALA A 45 11.27 5.07 -5.13
N THR A 46 12.54 4.73 -5.01
CA THR A 46 13.18 3.68 -5.81
C THR A 46 12.48 2.35 -5.51
N PRO A 47 11.94 1.63 -6.51
CA PRO A 47 11.30 0.35 -6.25
C PRO A 47 12.31 -0.63 -5.68
N VAL A 48 12.12 -1.04 -4.43
CA VAL A 48 12.88 -2.13 -3.82
C VAL A 48 12.51 -3.41 -4.57
N GLN A 49 13.47 -3.99 -5.28
CA GLN A 49 13.27 -5.26 -5.97
C GLN A 49 13.16 -6.35 -4.90
N SER A 50 11.95 -6.86 -4.70
CA SER A 50 11.70 -8.01 -3.85
C SER A 50 12.30 -9.25 -4.52
N SER A 51 13.55 -9.57 -4.17
CA SER A 51 14.16 -10.86 -4.50
C SER A 51 13.35 -11.96 -3.82
N THR A 52 12.46 -12.61 -4.58
CA THR A 52 11.71 -13.79 -4.14
C THR A 52 12.65 -15.00 -4.04
N GLN A 53 13.58 -14.99 -3.09
CA GLN A 53 14.39 -16.15 -2.75
C GLN A 53 13.65 -16.92 -1.64
N ASN A 54 12.60 -17.64 -2.02
CA ASN A 54 11.93 -18.58 -1.13
C ASN A 54 12.40 -20.00 -1.50
N GLU A 55 13.68 -20.29 -1.23
CA GLU A 55 14.22 -21.64 -1.33
C GLU A 55 13.72 -22.48 -0.15
N ARG A 56 12.99 -23.54 -0.49
CA ARG A 56 12.41 -24.55 0.40
C ARG A 56 13.48 -25.65 0.59
N PRO A 57 13.97 -25.98 1.80
CA PRO A 57 14.74 -27.20 1.97
C PRO A 57 13.80 -28.39 2.13
N ALA A 58 14.28 -29.53 1.63
CA ALA A 58 13.63 -30.85 1.58
C ALA A 58 13.24 -31.41 2.95
#